data_AF-A0DGJ0-F1
#
_entry.id   AF-A0DGJ0-F1
#
_cell.length_a   1.000
_cell.length_b   1.000
_cell.length_c   1.000
_cell.angle_alpha   90.00
_cell.angle_beta   90.00
_cell.angle_gamma   90.00
#
_symmetry.space_group_name_H-M   'P 1'
#
loop_
_entity.id
_entity.type
_entity.pdbx_description
1 polymer ?
#
loop_
_entity_poly.entity_id
_entity_poly.type
_entity_poly.pdbx_seq_one_letter_code
_entity_poly.pdbx_strand_id
1 'polypeptide(L)'
;MKQIQKRKNNAKQQEKKKFDSSQLIKLMTAQKQKQQKGSKDVENLIGMSFYKIPIQKFSPEINQYLQKYKKESKNMHNFKATVSFIQCNLSSLEGLKFDGKQVKHLRADYNSLKGDSLQFIAQNFPNLLTLNLKHNQIANLEDLVHLQRLKNLEYLNLSFNPVKQFQDYKSTIFQYLPELQNLDNDADVDDSMQDTSEDLMLYSSEEESESSFDDYEESSDEDQKKKNKRKKVKK
;
A
#
# COMPACT_ATOMS: atom_id res chain seq x y z
N MET A 1 -29.48 -5.69 26.35
CA MET A 1 -29.88 -5.64 24.91
C MET A 1 -29.46 -4.35 24.18
N LYS A 2 -29.66 -3.15 24.74
CA LYS A 2 -29.32 -1.86 24.07
C LYS A 2 -27.82 -1.68 23.73
N GLN A 3 -26.88 -2.20 24.55
CA GLN A 3 -25.44 -2.15 24.25
C GLN A 3 -25.00 -3.07 23.11
N ILE A 4 -25.62 -4.25 22.97
CA ILE A 4 -25.36 -5.16 21.85
C ILE A 4 -25.92 -4.57 20.55
N GLN A 5 -27.09 -3.91 20.63
CA GLN A 5 -27.66 -3.18 19.49
C GLN A 5 -26.80 -1.97 19.10
N LYS A 6 -26.21 -1.25 20.06
CA LYS A 6 -25.29 -0.12 19.79
C LYS A 6 -23.95 -0.59 19.20
N ARG A 7 -23.42 -1.74 19.64
CA ARG A 7 -22.23 -2.36 19.02
C ARG A 7 -22.51 -2.90 17.61
N LYS A 8 -23.68 -3.50 17.39
CA LYS A 8 -24.13 -3.92 16.04
C LYS A 8 -24.42 -2.72 15.13
N ASN A 9 -24.93 -1.62 15.68
CA ASN A 9 -25.17 -0.38 14.93
C ASN A 9 -23.87 0.40 14.67
N ASN A 10 -22.88 0.36 15.56
CA ASN A 10 -21.54 0.91 15.28
C ASN A 10 -20.77 0.04 14.27
N ALA A 11 -20.89 -1.29 14.34
CA ALA A 11 -20.33 -2.19 13.33
C ALA A 11 -21.02 -2.07 11.97
N LYS A 12 -22.32 -1.73 11.95
CA LYS A 12 -23.08 -1.40 10.73
C LYS A 12 -22.86 0.05 10.26
N GLN A 13 -22.61 1.02 11.13
CA GLN A 13 -22.20 2.38 10.73
C GLN A 13 -20.72 2.42 10.29
N GLN A 14 -19.93 1.43 10.68
CA GLN A 14 -18.66 1.08 10.05
C GLN A 14 -18.84 0.35 8.70
N GLU A 15 -20.07 0.23 8.16
CA GLU A 15 -20.28 0.04 6.72
C GLU A 15 -19.70 1.26 5.98
N LYS A 16 -18.40 1.14 5.72
CA LYS A 16 -17.63 1.79 4.67
C LYS A 16 -17.95 3.27 4.48
N LYS A 17 -17.34 4.13 5.30
CA LYS A 17 -16.95 5.46 4.82
C LYS A 17 -16.11 5.19 3.55
N LYS A 18 -16.74 5.39 2.39
CA LYS A 18 -16.13 5.04 1.10
C LYS A 18 -15.14 6.15 0.81
N PHE A 19 -13.87 5.90 1.11
CA PHE A 19 -12.81 6.85 0.80
C PHE A 19 -12.77 7.07 -0.71
N ASP A 20 -12.79 8.33 -1.13
CA ASP A 20 -12.54 8.67 -2.52
C ASP A 20 -11.04 8.54 -2.85
N SER A 21 -10.70 8.58 -4.15
CA SER A 21 -9.32 8.45 -4.61
C SER A 21 -8.40 9.53 -4.03
N SER A 22 -8.88 10.76 -3.83
CA SER A 22 -8.10 11.87 -3.29
C SER A 22 -7.75 11.64 -1.83
N GLN A 23 -8.72 11.22 -1.02
CA GLN A 23 -8.53 10.85 0.39
C GLN A 23 -7.55 9.68 0.53
N LEU A 24 -7.70 8.64 -0.30
CA LEU A 24 -6.76 7.51 -0.32
C LEU A 24 -5.34 7.97 -0.67
N ILE A 25 -5.19 8.80 -1.70
CA ILE A 25 -3.88 9.34 -2.11
C ILE A 25 -3.26 10.20 -1.01
N LYS A 26 -4.04 11.00 -0.28
CA LYS A 26 -3.57 11.75 0.89
C LYS A 26 -3.01 10.81 1.96
N LEU A 27 -3.74 9.74 2.31
CA LEU A 27 -3.27 8.72 3.26
C LEU A 27 -1.99 8.02 2.78
N MET A 28 -1.95 7.60 1.52
CA MET A 28 -0.77 6.95 0.91
C MET A 28 0.45 7.87 0.95
N THR A 29 0.25 9.15 0.67
CA THR A 29 1.32 10.16 0.71
C THR A 29 1.82 10.42 2.13
N ALA A 30 0.90 10.54 3.09
CA ALA A 30 1.26 10.72 4.49
C ALA A 30 2.06 9.51 5.01
N GLN A 31 1.64 8.28 4.68
CA GLN A 31 2.37 7.07 5.08
C GLN A 31 3.78 7.04 4.48
N LYS A 32 3.92 7.37 3.18
CA LYS A 32 5.24 7.50 2.53
C LYS A 32 6.14 8.52 3.21
N GLN A 33 5.60 9.69 3.57
CA GLN A 33 6.37 10.73 4.26
C GLN A 33 6.76 10.33 5.69
N LYS A 34 5.87 9.65 6.43
CA LYS A 34 6.19 9.10 7.76
C LYS A 34 7.32 8.07 7.68
N GLN A 35 7.27 7.17 6.70
CA GLN A 35 8.34 6.22 6.42
C GLN A 35 9.68 6.95 6.17
N GLN A 36 9.65 8.04 5.40
CA GLN A 36 10.83 8.88 5.13
C GLN A 36 11.40 9.60 6.36
N LYS A 37 10.55 10.07 7.28
CA LYS A 37 10.97 10.83 8.47
C LYS A 37 11.42 9.94 9.64
N GLY A 38 10.89 8.73 9.75
CA GLY A 38 11.18 7.81 10.85
C GLY A 38 12.48 7.01 10.70
N SER A 39 13.11 7.03 9.52
CA SER A 39 14.33 6.26 9.26
C SER A 39 15.58 7.13 9.49
N LYS A 40 16.43 6.75 10.45
CA LYS A 40 17.79 7.32 10.59
C LYS A 40 18.67 6.99 9.37
N ASP A 41 18.32 5.94 8.64
CA ASP A 41 18.94 5.54 7.39
C ASP A 41 17.99 5.84 6.24
N VAL A 42 18.12 7.04 5.66
CA VAL A 42 17.34 7.49 4.49
C VAL A 42 17.53 6.55 3.29
N GLU A 43 18.59 5.74 3.30
CA GLU A 43 18.91 4.73 2.29
C GLU A 43 18.17 3.38 2.44
N ASN A 44 17.49 3.16 3.58
CA ASN A 44 16.79 1.92 3.96
C ASN A 44 15.26 1.94 3.75
N LEU A 45 14.74 2.94 3.04
CA LEU A 45 13.33 2.97 2.62
C LEU A 45 13.12 2.12 1.36
N ILE A 46 13.04 0.82 1.62
CA ILE A 46 13.17 -0.25 0.65
C ILE A 46 11.77 -0.72 0.25
N GLY A 47 11.12 0.02 -0.66
CA GLY A 47 9.88 -0.40 -1.30
C GLY A 47 8.65 0.47 -1.04
N MET A 48 7.55 0.14 -1.70
CA MET A 48 6.26 0.82 -1.57
C MET A 48 5.38 0.04 -0.60
N SER A 49 5.10 0.60 0.58
CA SER A 49 4.32 -0.09 1.60
C SER A 49 3.10 0.72 2.03
N PHE A 50 1.93 0.11 1.87
CA PHE A 50 0.66 0.62 2.37
C PHE A 50 0.10 -0.33 3.43
N TYR A 51 -0.33 0.25 4.55
CA TYR A 51 -0.86 -0.49 5.69
C TYR A 51 -2.15 0.15 6.17
N LYS A 52 -3.22 -0.64 6.31
CA LYS A 52 -4.55 -0.17 6.77
C LYS A 52 -5.16 0.94 5.90
N ILE A 53 -4.72 1.09 4.64
CA ILE A 53 -5.31 2.02 3.67
C ILE A 53 -6.37 1.25 2.85
N PRO A 54 -7.67 1.58 2.93
CA PRO A 54 -8.76 0.77 2.38
C PRO A 54 -8.92 0.93 0.85
N ILE A 55 -7.91 0.52 0.09
CA ILE A 55 -7.87 0.47 -1.36
C ILE A 55 -8.77 -0.69 -1.84
N GLN A 56 -10.07 -0.46 -1.95
CA GLN A 56 -11.01 -1.49 -2.43
C GLN A 56 -10.88 -1.73 -3.94
N LYS A 57 -10.44 -0.72 -4.71
CA LYS A 57 -10.24 -0.76 -6.17
C LYS A 57 -9.11 0.17 -6.59
N PHE A 58 -8.44 -0.16 -7.70
CA PHE A 58 -7.41 0.68 -8.29
C PHE A 58 -8.00 1.64 -9.33
N SER A 59 -8.33 2.86 -8.90
CA SER A 59 -8.80 3.92 -9.80
C SER A 59 -7.67 4.43 -10.72
N PRO A 60 -7.98 5.18 -11.79
CA PRO A 60 -6.96 5.84 -12.61
C PRO A 60 -6.02 6.74 -11.79
N GLU A 61 -6.54 7.47 -10.81
CA GLU A 61 -5.75 8.38 -9.97
C GLU A 61 -4.82 7.61 -9.03
N ILE A 62 -5.32 6.53 -8.41
CA ILE A 62 -4.49 5.64 -7.59
C ILE A 62 -3.37 5.05 -8.45
N ASN A 63 -3.71 4.54 -9.64
CA ASN A 63 -2.70 4.00 -10.56
C ASN A 63 -1.68 5.06 -10.98
N GLN A 64 -2.12 6.28 -11.28
CA GLN A 64 -1.20 7.39 -11.60
C GLN A 64 -0.26 7.69 -10.43
N TYR A 65 -0.76 7.63 -9.19
CA TYR A 65 0.06 7.77 -7.98
C TYR A 65 1.08 6.62 -7.85
N LEU A 66 0.64 5.36 -8.01
CA LEU A 66 1.50 4.18 -7.97
C LEU A 66 2.61 4.23 -9.03
N GLN A 67 2.33 4.78 -10.21
CA GLN A 67 3.33 4.94 -11.28
C GLN A 67 4.43 5.96 -10.96
N LYS A 68 4.22 6.88 -10.01
CA LYS A 68 5.31 7.78 -9.55
C LYS A 68 6.46 6.98 -8.94
N TYR A 69 6.16 5.89 -8.22
CA TYR A 69 7.17 5.00 -7.66
C TYR A 69 8.03 4.30 -8.71
N LYS A 70 7.47 3.97 -9.90
CA LYS A 70 8.24 3.38 -11.00
C LYS A 70 9.42 4.26 -11.44
N LYS A 71 9.27 5.60 -11.36
CA LYS A 71 10.35 6.54 -11.69
C LYS A 71 11.44 6.52 -10.63
N GLU A 72 11.04 6.42 -9.36
CA GLU A 72 11.96 6.40 -8.21
C GLU A 72 12.72 5.08 -8.10
N SER A 73 12.11 3.96 -8.52
CA SER A 73 12.67 2.62 -8.42
C SER A 73 13.73 2.26 -9.48
N LYS A 74 13.93 3.09 -10.51
CA LYS A 74 14.98 2.87 -11.53
C LYS A 74 16.41 2.95 -10.98
N ASN A 75 16.58 3.51 -9.78
CA ASN A 75 17.89 3.72 -9.13
C ASN A 75 18.14 2.76 -7.95
N MET A 76 17.39 1.65 -7.85
CA MET A 76 17.37 0.76 -6.68
C MET A 76 18.09 -0.57 -6.95
N HIS A 77 19.23 -0.82 -6.29
CA HIS A 77 19.96 -2.10 -6.41
C HIS A 77 19.53 -3.16 -5.36
N ASN A 78 19.41 -4.40 -5.86
CA ASN A 78 19.35 -5.76 -5.27
C ASN A 78 18.61 -6.11 -3.96
N PHE A 79 18.28 -5.21 -3.04
CA PHE A 79 17.43 -5.53 -1.86
C PHE A 79 16.11 -4.73 -1.87
N LYS A 80 15.95 -3.86 -2.86
CA LYS A 80 15.16 -2.62 -2.80
C LYS A 80 13.75 -2.65 -3.40
N ALA A 81 13.27 -3.80 -3.88
CA ALA A 81 12.06 -3.88 -4.70
C ALA A 81 10.91 -4.63 -4.00
N THR A 82 10.52 -4.13 -2.83
CA THR A 82 9.38 -4.62 -2.06
C THR A 82 8.12 -3.81 -2.37
N VAL A 83 6.99 -4.48 -2.51
CA VAL A 83 5.67 -3.84 -2.57
C VAL A 83 4.76 -4.51 -1.55
N SER A 84 4.08 -3.71 -0.73
CA SER A 84 3.21 -4.20 0.34
C SER A 84 1.85 -3.50 0.33
N PHE A 85 0.78 -4.28 0.38
CA PHE A 85 -0.61 -3.85 0.55
C PHE A 85 -1.24 -4.62 1.71
N ILE A 86 -0.88 -4.28 2.95
CA ILE A 86 -1.28 -5.04 4.12
C ILE A 86 -2.55 -4.44 4.72
N GLN A 87 -3.57 -5.26 4.94
CA GLN A 87 -4.85 -4.81 5.49
C GLN A 87 -5.48 -3.66 4.67
N CYS A 88 -5.41 -3.77 3.34
CA CYS A 88 -5.87 -2.72 2.43
C CYS A 88 -7.32 -2.92 1.94
N ASN A 89 -8.05 -3.89 2.49
CA ASN A 89 -9.41 -4.27 2.06
C ASN A 89 -9.50 -4.64 0.57
N LEU A 90 -8.42 -5.17 -0.02
CA LEU A 90 -8.39 -5.62 -1.40
C LEU A 90 -9.21 -6.92 -1.53
N SER A 91 -10.14 -6.98 -2.47
CA SER A 91 -10.83 -8.22 -2.86
C SER A 91 -10.35 -8.78 -4.20
N SER A 92 -9.63 -7.98 -4.98
CA SER A 92 -8.99 -8.36 -6.23
C SER A 92 -7.85 -7.39 -6.52
N LEU A 93 -6.91 -7.81 -7.37
CA LEU A 93 -5.86 -6.97 -7.94
C LEU A 93 -6.23 -6.41 -9.33
N GLU A 94 -7.46 -6.68 -9.80
CA GLU A 94 -7.96 -6.15 -11.05
C GLU A 94 -7.84 -4.62 -11.13
N GLY A 95 -7.39 -4.13 -12.28
CA GLY A 95 -7.20 -2.70 -12.53
C GLY A 95 -5.91 -2.12 -11.95
N LEU A 96 -5.11 -2.88 -11.19
CA LEU A 96 -3.77 -2.45 -10.78
C LEU A 96 -2.89 -2.32 -12.04
N LYS A 97 -2.49 -1.09 -12.34
CA LYS A 97 -1.53 -0.78 -13.41
C LYS A 97 -0.19 -0.50 -12.76
N PHE A 98 0.62 -1.55 -12.57
CA PHE A 98 1.94 -1.45 -11.98
C PHE A 98 2.92 -2.40 -12.70
N ASP A 99 4.13 -1.91 -12.99
CA ASP A 99 5.16 -2.74 -13.64
C ASP A 99 5.95 -3.50 -12.58
N GLY A 100 5.54 -4.73 -12.32
CA GLY A 100 6.11 -5.58 -11.29
C GLY A 100 7.42 -6.27 -11.67
N LYS A 101 7.99 -6.04 -12.86
CA LYS A 101 9.18 -6.77 -13.35
C LYS A 101 10.41 -6.63 -12.45
N GLN A 102 10.55 -5.49 -11.78
CA GLN A 102 11.65 -5.22 -10.86
C GLN A 102 11.38 -5.69 -9.43
N VAL A 103 10.13 -5.99 -9.09
CA VAL A 103 9.72 -6.40 -7.74
C VAL A 103 10.22 -7.79 -7.43
N LYS A 104 10.82 -7.93 -6.24
CA LYS A 104 11.32 -9.19 -5.69
C LYS A 104 10.48 -9.69 -4.53
N HIS A 105 9.84 -8.78 -3.81
CA HIS A 105 9.07 -9.10 -2.62
C HIS A 105 7.67 -8.49 -2.71
N LEU A 106 6.64 -9.32 -2.64
CA LEU A 106 5.24 -8.87 -2.61
C LEU A 106 4.57 -9.34 -1.33
N ARG A 107 3.99 -8.39 -0.60
CA ARG A 107 3.16 -8.64 0.59
C ARG A 107 1.75 -8.12 0.35
N ALA A 108 0.74 -8.97 0.52
CA ALA A 108 -0.66 -8.56 0.47
C ALA A 108 -1.47 -9.27 1.57
N ASP A 109 -0.89 -9.32 2.76
CA ASP A 109 -1.43 -9.95 3.95
C ASP A 109 -2.75 -9.27 4.41
N TYR A 110 -3.64 -10.03 5.07
CA TYR A 110 -4.87 -9.52 5.67
C TYR A 110 -5.81 -8.81 4.68
N ASN A 111 -6.00 -9.39 3.50
CA ASN A 111 -6.96 -8.92 2.51
C ASN A 111 -8.06 -9.97 2.26
N SER A 112 -8.75 -9.86 1.15
CA SER A 112 -9.81 -10.78 0.71
C SER A 112 -9.56 -11.25 -0.72
N LEU A 113 -8.29 -11.40 -1.11
CA LEU A 113 -7.87 -11.85 -2.43
C LEU A 113 -8.25 -13.31 -2.65
N LYS A 114 -8.59 -13.66 -3.89
CA LYS A 114 -9.01 -15.01 -4.31
C LYS A 114 -8.03 -15.56 -5.35
N GLY A 115 -8.36 -16.73 -5.92
CA GLY A 115 -7.53 -17.41 -6.91
C GLY A 115 -7.17 -16.59 -8.15
N ASP A 116 -8.09 -15.74 -8.62
CA ASP A 116 -7.87 -14.77 -9.70
C ASP A 116 -6.64 -13.88 -9.46
N SER A 117 -6.37 -13.55 -8.20
CA SER A 117 -5.27 -12.71 -7.79
C SER A 117 -3.93 -13.44 -7.96
N LEU A 118 -3.89 -14.77 -7.85
CA LEU A 118 -2.68 -15.56 -8.16
C LEU A 118 -2.34 -15.46 -9.66
N GLN A 119 -3.34 -15.54 -10.53
CA GLN A 119 -3.15 -15.36 -11.97
C GLN A 119 -2.58 -13.98 -12.28
N PHE A 120 -3.17 -12.94 -11.68
CA PHE A 120 -2.72 -11.57 -11.84
C PHE A 120 -1.26 -11.40 -11.37
N ILE A 121 -0.93 -11.91 -10.18
CA ILE A 121 0.42 -11.81 -9.61
C ILE A 121 1.44 -12.50 -10.52
N ALA A 122 1.13 -13.72 -10.95
CA ALA A 122 1.98 -14.52 -11.83
C ALA A 122 2.28 -13.84 -13.18
N GLN A 123 1.36 -13.01 -13.69
CA GLN A 123 1.52 -12.29 -14.95
C GLN A 123 2.30 -10.98 -14.80
N ASN A 124 2.11 -10.27 -13.68
CA ASN A 124 2.62 -8.90 -13.52
C ASN A 124 3.90 -8.81 -12.69
N PHE A 125 4.21 -9.83 -11.88
CA PHE A 125 5.38 -9.88 -11.00
C PHE A 125 6.21 -11.16 -11.27
N PRO A 126 6.78 -11.34 -12.47
CA PRO A 126 7.40 -12.60 -12.87
C PRO A 126 8.70 -12.94 -12.13
N ASN A 127 9.31 -11.96 -11.46
CA ASN A 127 10.64 -12.06 -10.86
C ASN A 127 10.61 -12.11 -9.33
N LEU A 128 9.46 -12.44 -8.73
CA LEU A 128 9.30 -12.56 -7.29
C LEU A 128 10.18 -13.67 -6.72
N LEU A 129 10.81 -13.36 -5.60
CA LEU A 129 11.50 -14.29 -4.71
C LEU A 129 10.63 -14.62 -3.50
N THR A 130 9.86 -13.64 -3.00
CA THR A 130 8.98 -13.85 -1.84
C THR A 130 7.57 -13.35 -2.12
N LEU A 131 6.57 -14.19 -1.84
CA LEU A 131 5.16 -13.87 -1.93
C LEU A 131 4.46 -14.18 -0.61
N ASN A 132 3.94 -13.16 0.05
CA ASN A 132 3.13 -13.32 1.26
C ASN A 132 1.68 -12.92 1.01
N LEU A 133 0.79 -13.89 1.14
CA LEU A 133 -0.65 -13.79 0.98
C LEU A 133 -1.39 -14.34 2.22
N LYS A 134 -0.73 -14.32 3.40
CA LYS A 134 -1.31 -14.72 4.68
C LYS A 134 -2.66 -14.01 4.92
N HIS A 135 -3.65 -14.71 5.45
CA HIS A 135 -5.00 -14.19 5.69
C HIS A 135 -5.67 -13.60 4.43
N ASN A 136 -5.98 -14.46 3.46
CA ASN A 136 -6.76 -14.14 2.27
C ASN A 136 -7.85 -15.22 2.03
N GLN A 137 -8.51 -15.21 0.86
CA GLN A 137 -9.64 -16.09 0.51
C GLN A 137 -9.34 -17.00 -0.69
N ILE A 138 -8.09 -17.43 -0.86
CA ILE A 138 -7.73 -18.42 -1.89
C ILE A 138 -8.25 -19.79 -1.46
N ALA A 139 -9.19 -20.34 -2.21
CA ALA A 139 -9.97 -21.50 -1.78
C ALA A 139 -9.74 -22.77 -2.60
N ASN A 140 -9.36 -22.69 -3.87
CA ASN A 140 -9.29 -23.85 -4.73
C ASN A 140 -7.85 -24.22 -5.08
N LEU A 141 -7.56 -25.51 -5.12
CA LEU A 141 -6.25 -26.02 -5.56
C LEU A 141 -5.98 -25.72 -7.03
N GLU A 142 -7.02 -25.71 -7.86
CA GLU A 142 -6.92 -25.42 -9.30
C GLU A 142 -6.29 -24.04 -9.56
N ASP A 143 -6.55 -23.06 -8.68
CA ASP A 143 -6.01 -21.70 -8.80
C ASP A 143 -4.48 -21.66 -8.59
N LEU A 144 -3.91 -22.66 -7.88
CA LEU A 144 -2.47 -22.75 -7.62
C LEU A 144 -1.66 -23.01 -8.89
N VAL A 145 -2.29 -23.48 -9.97
CA VAL A 145 -1.66 -23.71 -11.28
C VAL A 145 -0.96 -22.45 -11.82
N HIS A 146 -1.39 -21.26 -11.40
CA HIS A 146 -0.79 -20.00 -11.82
C HIS A 146 0.60 -19.77 -11.21
N LEU A 147 0.85 -20.31 -10.01
CA LEU A 147 2.12 -20.17 -9.31
C LEU A 147 3.28 -20.77 -10.11
N GLN A 148 3.03 -21.76 -10.97
CA GLN A 148 4.05 -22.38 -11.81
C GLN A 148 4.85 -21.39 -12.68
N ARG A 149 4.34 -20.18 -12.90
CA ARG A 149 5.03 -19.12 -13.67
C ARG A 149 6.09 -18.37 -12.86
N LEU A 150 6.03 -18.43 -11.52
CA LEU A 150 6.94 -17.75 -10.61
C LEU A 150 8.19 -18.61 -10.36
N LYS A 151 8.99 -18.83 -11.41
CA LYS A 151 10.11 -19.80 -11.38
C LYS A 151 11.23 -19.49 -10.39
N ASN A 152 11.32 -18.24 -9.94
CA ASN A 152 12.34 -17.79 -8.98
C ASN A 152 11.79 -17.68 -7.55
N LEU A 153 10.57 -18.15 -7.29
CA LEU A 153 9.96 -17.99 -5.97
C LEU A 153 10.63 -18.93 -4.96
N GLU A 154 11.23 -18.34 -3.94
CA GLU A 154 11.94 -19.03 -2.85
C GLU A 154 11.04 -19.16 -1.60
N TYR A 155 10.17 -18.17 -1.37
CA TYR A 155 9.27 -18.13 -0.22
C TYR A 155 7.82 -17.87 -0.65
N LEU A 156 6.90 -18.71 -0.16
CA LEU A 156 5.47 -18.55 -0.33
C LEU A 156 4.76 -18.71 1.03
N ASN A 157 3.88 -17.78 1.36
CA ASN A 157 2.99 -17.89 2.51
C ASN A 157 1.53 -17.71 2.10
N LEU A 158 0.76 -18.79 2.20
CA LEU A 158 -0.69 -18.87 2.02
C LEU A 158 -1.39 -19.28 3.34
N SER A 159 -0.71 -19.19 4.49
CA SER A 159 -1.32 -19.47 5.79
C SER A 159 -2.62 -18.67 5.98
N PHE A 160 -3.60 -19.29 6.62
CA PHE A 160 -4.96 -18.73 6.79
C PHE A 160 -5.71 -18.43 5.47
N ASN A 161 -5.39 -19.13 4.38
CA ASN A 161 -6.26 -19.28 3.22
C ASN A 161 -6.99 -20.64 3.26
N PRO A 162 -8.25 -20.73 2.81
CA PRO A 162 -8.98 -22.01 2.80
C PRO A 162 -8.27 -23.15 2.03
N VAL A 163 -7.49 -22.83 0.99
CA VAL A 163 -6.74 -23.81 0.19
C VAL A 163 -5.74 -24.65 1.01
N LYS A 164 -5.30 -24.16 2.18
CA LYS A 164 -4.37 -24.89 3.07
C LYS A 164 -5.02 -26.13 3.71
N GLN A 165 -6.36 -26.22 3.72
CA GLN A 165 -7.10 -27.34 4.32
C GLN A 165 -7.08 -28.62 3.46
N PHE A 166 -6.70 -28.51 2.20
CA PHE A 166 -6.64 -29.65 1.29
C PHE A 166 -5.44 -30.55 1.61
N GLN A 167 -5.64 -31.87 1.56
CA GLN A 167 -4.60 -32.85 1.91
C GLN A 167 -3.41 -32.81 0.94
N ASP A 168 -3.70 -32.58 -0.34
CA ASP A 168 -2.77 -32.48 -1.46
C ASP A 168 -2.25 -31.06 -1.70
N TYR A 169 -2.53 -30.11 -0.80
CA TYR A 169 -2.05 -28.73 -0.91
C TYR A 169 -0.53 -28.63 -1.05
N LYS A 170 0.23 -29.22 -0.11
CA LYS A 170 1.69 -29.15 -0.13
C LYS A 170 2.28 -29.80 -1.37
N SER A 171 1.82 -31.01 -1.73
CA SER A 171 2.29 -31.71 -2.92
C SER A 171 2.00 -30.93 -4.20
N THR A 172 0.82 -30.31 -4.29
CA THR A 172 0.45 -29.45 -5.43
C THR A 172 1.36 -28.23 -5.54
N ILE A 173 1.67 -27.56 -4.43
CA ILE A 173 2.61 -26.42 -4.42
C ILE A 173 3.98 -26.84 -4.94
N PHE A 174 4.57 -27.92 -4.40
CA PHE A 174 5.90 -28.38 -4.83
C PHE A 174 5.93 -28.96 -6.24
N GLN A 175 4.80 -29.46 -6.76
CA GLN A 175 4.67 -29.83 -8.17
C GLN A 175 4.80 -28.59 -9.09
N TYR A 176 4.20 -27.46 -8.71
CA TYR A 176 4.26 -26.23 -9.50
C TYR A 176 5.54 -25.41 -9.25
N LEU A 177 6.08 -25.46 -8.04
CA LEU A 177 7.25 -24.72 -7.58
C LEU A 177 8.27 -25.68 -6.94
N PRO A 178 8.98 -26.49 -7.75
CA PRO A 178 9.91 -27.49 -7.24
C PRO A 178 11.12 -26.90 -6.48
N GLU A 179 11.51 -25.67 -6.83
CA GLU A 179 12.65 -24.97 -6.20
C GLU A 179 12.25 -24.12 -4.98
N LEU A 180 10.99 -24.19 -4.54
CA LEU A 180 10.51 -23.42 -3.38
C LEU A 180 11.25 -23.87 -2.12
N GLN A 181 11.87 -22.93 -1.42
CA GLN A 181 12.66 -23.23 -0.22
C GLN A 181 11.79 -23.21 1.04
N ASN A 182 10.81 -22.30 1.09
CA ASN A 182 10.01 -22.05 2.28
C ASN A 182 8.52 -21.93 1.92
N LEU A 183 7.71 -22.81 2.50
CA LEU A 183 6.25 -22.78 2.42
C LEU A 183 5.64 -22.53 3.80
N ASP A 184 4.78 -21.51 3.90
CA ASP A 184 3.87 -21.24 5.03
C ASP A 184 4.47 -21.02 6.42
N ASN A 185 5.78 -20.77 6.50
CA ASN A 185 6.59 -20.61 7.72
C ASN A 185 5.81 -20.73 9.04
N ASP A 186 5.83 -21.92 9.64
CA ASP A 186 5.00 -22.29 10.80
C ASP A 186 5.32 -21.48 12.09
N ALA A 187 6.31 -20.58 12.05
CA ALA A 187 6.63 -19.62 13.12
C ALA A 187 5.62 -18.48 13.28
N ASP A 188 4.60 -18.39 12.41
CA ASP A 188 3.50 -17.40 12.45
C ASP A 188 2.51 -17.60 13.62
N VAL A 189 2.94 -18.22 14.73
CA VAL A 189 2.22 -18.23 16.00
C VAL A 189 2.54 -16.91 16.71
N ASP A 190 1.56 -16.00 16.73
CA ASP A 190 1.53 -14.70 17.41
C ASP A 190 1.81 -13.47 16.53
N ASP A 191 0.79 -13.10 15.74
CA ASP A 191 0.66 -11.75 15.17
C ASP A 191 -0.17 -10.90 16.14
N SER A 192 0.31 -10.73 17.38
CA SER A 192 -0.12 -9.59 18.21
C SER A 192 0.46 -8.32 17.59
N MET A 193 -0.13 -7.91 16.46
CA MET A 193 0.00 -6.59 15.88
C MET A 193 -0.36 -5.59 16.98
N GLN A 194 0.65 -5.00 17.62
CA GLN A 194 0.46 -3.90 18.54
C GLN A 194 -0.33 -2.82 17.80
N ASP A 195 -1.57 -2.68 18.24
CA ASP A 195 -2.60 -1.91 17.58
C ASP A 195 -2.38 -0.43 17.89
N THR A 196 -1.68 0.30 17.00
CA THR A 196 -1.72 1.77 16.99
C THR A 196 -2.84 2.22 16.05
N SER A 197 -4.06 1.82 16.42
CA SER A 197 -5.32 2.21 15.77
C SER A 197 -5.69 3.69 15.99
N GLU A 198 -4.87 4.46 16.71
CA GLU A 198 -5.07 5.89 16.97
C GLU A 198 -4.74 6.80 15.76
N ASP A 199 -3.91 6.33 14.81
CA ASP A 199 -3.30 7.21 13.79
C ASP A 199 -4.24 7.60 12.62
N LEU A 200 -5.40 6.95 12.48
CA LEU A 200 -6.40 7.24 11.43
C LEU A 200 -7.54 8.17 11.89
N MET A 201 -7.65 8.45 13.20
CA MET A 201 -8.72 9.30 13.76
C MET A 201 -8.42 10.80 13.63
N LEU A 202 -7.19 11.20 13.31
CA LEU A 202 -6.78 12.61 13.28
C LEU A 202 -7.14 13.33 11.97
N TYR A 203 -7.38 12.60 10.87
CA TYR A 203 -7.61 13.20 9.54
C TYR A 203 -9.07 13.49 9.22
N SER A 204 -10.02 13.14 10.10
CA SER A 204 -11.44 13.39 9.88
C SER A 204 -11.99 14.64 10.58
N SER A 205 -11.15 15.40 11.27
CA SER A 205 -11.59 16.43 12.23
C SER A 205 -11.20 17.87 11.89
N GLU A 206 -10.52 18.13 10.77
CA GLU A 206 -10.09 19.49 10.41
C GLU A 206 -10.71 19.93 9.08
N GLU A 207 -12.00 20.29 9.13
CA GLU A 207 -12.56 21.35 8.29
C GLU A 207 -13.53 22.18 9.13
N GLU A 208 -13.06 23.35 9.58
CA GLU A 208 -13.86 24.57 9.79
C GLU A 208 -12.86 25.72 10.04
N SER A 209 -12.32 26.27 8.94
CA SER A 209 -11.83 27.65 8.94
C SER A 209 -12.50 28.37 7.78
N GLU A 210 -13.72 28.82 8.04
CA GLU A 210 -14.43 29.78 7.19
C GLU A 210 -13.59 31.05 7.09
N SER A 211 -13.26 31.41 5.85
CA SER A 211 -12.67 32.67 5.46
C SER A 211 -13.71 33.78 5.60
N SER A 212 -13.48 34.75 6.48
CA SER A 212 -14.03 36.10 6.37
C SER A 212 -12.85 37.05 6.23
N PHE A 213 -12.60 37.49 5.00
CA PHE A 213 -11.68 38.57 4.69
C PHE A 213 -12.50 39.65 3.97
N ASP A 214 -13.11 40.52 4.77
CA ASP A 214 -13.70 41.76 4.28
C ASP A 214 -12.59 42.81 4.13
N ASP A 215 -12.45 43.25 2.89
CA ASP A 215 -12.38 44.65 2.43
C ASP A 215 -11.57 45.67 3.24
N TYR A 216 -10.48 46.21 2.64
CA TYR A 216 -10.10 47.62 2.79
C TYR A 216 -9.35 48.12 1.54
N GLU A 217 -10.10 48.94 0.81
CA GLU A 217 -9.80 50.09 -0.07
C GLU A 217 -8.40 50.38 -0.66
N GLU A 218 -8.53 50.74 -1.94
CA GLU A 218 -7.65 51.45 -2.86
C GLU A 218 -7.33 52.89 -2.41
N SER A 219 -6.06 53.31 -2.45
CA SER A 219 -5.72 54.65 -2.96
C SER A 219 -4.27 54.72 -3.49
N SER A 220 -4.21 54.92 -4.81
CA SER A 220 -3.57 56.02 -5.54
C SER A 220 -2.09 56.41 -5.32
N ASP A 221 -1.49 56.57 -6.50
CA ASP A 221 -0.56 57.63 -6.93
C ASP A 221 0.96 57.42 -6.86
N GLU A 222 1.45 57.15 -8.08
CA GLU A 222 2.45 57.92 -8.82
C GLU A 222 3.90 58.08 -8.30
N ASP A 223 4.76 57.87 -9.29
CA ASP A 223 5.89 58.72 -9.64
C ASP A 223 7.33 58.25 -9.35
N GLN A 224 7.88 57.68 -10.45
CA GLN A 224 9.02 58.23 -11.18
C GLN A 224 10.44 58.23 -10.59
N LYS A 225 11.31 57.68 -11.45
CA LYS A 225 12.64 58.17 -11.86
C LYS A 225 13.88 57.73 -11.07
N LYS A 226 14.63 56.90 -11.81
CA LYS A 226 16.03 57.10 -12.25
C LYS A 226 17.14 57.08 -11.19
N LYS A 227 18.07 56.14 -11.45
CA LYS A 227 19.53 56.31 -11.47
C LYS A 227 20.15 57.09 -10.30
N ASN A 228 20.99 56.43 -9.51
CA ASN A 228 22.43 56.72 -9.57
C ASN A 228 23.33 55.75 -8.80
N LYS A 229 24.38 55.36 -9.53
CA LYS A 229 25.72 54.96 -9.14
C LYS A 229 26.23 55.41 -7.75
N ARG A 230 27.05 54.49 -7.19
CA ARG A 230 28.36 54.67 -6.54
C ARG A 230 28.46 54.88 -5.00
N LYS A 231 29.25 53.95 -4.44
CA LYS A 231 30.26 54.07 -3.37
C LYS A 231 29.78 54.28 -1.92
N LYS A 232 30.14 53.31 -1.07
CA LYS A 232 30.83 53.45 0.24
C LYS A 232 31.17 52.03 0.74
N VAL A 233 32.43 51.57 0.61
CA VAL A 233 33.51 51.67 1.60
C VAL A 233 33.12 51.07 2.96
N LYS A 234 33.67 49.90 3.29
CA LYS A 234 34.10 49.47 4.63
C LYS A 234 35.31 48.54 4.41
N LYS A 235 36.52 49.07 4.65
CA LYS A 235 37.33 48.90 5.88
C LYS A 235 38.00 47.54 5.90
#